data_AF-A0AAD5NF42-F1
#
_entry.id   AF-A0AAD5NF42-F1
#
_cell.length_a   1.000
_cell.length_b   1.000
_cell.length_c   1.000
_cell.angle_alpha   90.00
_cell.angle_beta   90.00
_cell.angle_gamma   90.00
#
_symmetry.space_group_name_H-M   'P 1'
#
loop_
_entity.id
_entity.type
_entity.pdbx_description
1 polymer ?
#
loop_
_entity_poly.entity_id
_entity_poly.type
_entity_poly.pdbx_seq_one_letter_code
_entity_poly.pdbx_strand_id
1 'polypeptide(L)'
;MASLPPRAHPVIHRRTASDSLVFITDKKHLNVKKEICDDDFSEEDDDHLDSHIDGDVGDDSNNPSFGDKVILFKAESSTDVIDPDEQRGPNPVVPADQAREMDPKRMKRLLANRESARKSRAKKQEYVEYIKRKIEFDQMKVDIKARQVAYNRNDYSQLVMENIELKKKMATLEFLKASKDAEYKVLVEIRDKMLREQE
;
A
#
# COMPACT_ATOMS: atom_id res chain seq x y z
N MET A 1 -7.32 -28.22 -65.54
CA MET A 1 -8.15 -27.99 -64.34
C MET A 1 -7.42 -27.01 -63.45
N ALA A 2 -7.90 -25.76 -63.33
CA ALA A 2 -7.24 -24.72 -62.53
C ALA A 2 -7.91 -24.64 -61.15
N SER A 3 -7.12 -24.84 -60.09
CA SER A 3 -7.56 -24.76 -58.69
C SER A 3 -7.68 -23.30 -58.27
N LEU A 4 -8.88 -22.89 -57.85
CA LEU A 4 -9.12 -21.56 -57.25
C LEU A 4 -8.52 -21.50 -55.82
N PRO A 5 -7.94 -20.37 -55.39
CA PRO A 5 -7.49 -20.20 -54.01
C PRO A 5 -8.67 -20.00 -53.04
N PRO A 6 -8.53 -20.37 -51.75
CA PRO A 6 -9.62 -20.29 -50.79
C PRO A 6 -9.95 -18.84 -50.42
N ARG A 7 -11.26 -18.57 -50.30
CA ARG A 7 -11.83 -17.27 -49.94
C ARG A 7 -11.63 -17.02 -48.43
N ALA A 8 -10.95 -15.93 -48.08
CA ALA A 8 -10.81 -15.51 -46.68
C ALA A 8 -12.15 -15.04 -46.11
N HIS A 9 -12.55 -15.58 -44.95
CA HIS A 9 -13.72 -15.15 -44.21
C HIS A 9 -13.42 -13.88 -43.39
N PRO A 10 -14.39 -12.96 -43.23
CA PRO A 10 -14.19 -11.75 -42.43
C PRO A 10 -14.02 -12.11 -40.94
N VAL A 11 -12.94 -11.62 -40.34
CA VAL A 11 -12.68 -11.75 -38.91
C VAL A 11 -13.66 -10.85 -38.14
N ILE A 12 -14.66 -11.47 -37.51
CA ILE A 12 -15.57 -10.77 -36.60
C ILE A 12 -14.83 -10.60 -35.27
N HIS A 13 -14.43 -9.37 -34.95
CA HIS A 13 -13.90 -9.03 -33.63
C HIS A 13 -15.01 -9.17 -32.58
N ARG A 14 -14.99 -10.27 -31.82
CA ARG A 14 -15.78 -10.40 -30.59
C ARG A 14 -15.24 -9.40 -29.56
N ARG A 15 -16.07 -8.45 -29.16
CA ARG A 15 -15.86 -7.60 -27.99
C ARG A 15 -15.57 -8.52 -26.80
N THR A 16 -14.41 -8.39 -26.18
CA THR A 16 -14.08 -9.08 -24.93
C THR A 16 -14.97 -8.54 -23.82
N ALA A 17 -15.48 -9.45 -22.98
CA ALA A 17 -16.50 -9.19 -21.95
C ALA A 17 -15.97 -8.40 -20.72
N SER A 18 -15.15 -7.37 -20.92
CA SER A 18 -14.55 -6.59 -19.83
C SER A 18 -15.00 -5.13 -19.80
N ASP A 19 -16.11 -4.80 -20.46
CA ASP A 19 -16.79 -3.51 -20.30
C ASP A 19 -18.06 -3.72 -19.46
N SER A 20 -17.98 -3.48 -18.16
CA SER A 20 -19.14 -3.48 -17.26
C SER A 20 -19.20 -2.19 -16.46
N LEU A 21 -19.65 -1.11 -17.10
CA LEU A 21 -20.32 -0.01 -16.42
C LEU A 21 -21.83 -0.25 -16.48
N VAL A 22 -22.34 -0.99 -15.50
CA VAL A 22 -23.76 -0.95 -15.10
C VAL A 22 -23.79 -0.92 -13.58
N PHE A 23 -23.92 0.28 -13.02
CA PHE A 23 -24.50 0.44 -11.69
C PHE A 23 -25.97 0.03 -11.75
N ILE A 24 -26.45 -0.73 -10.76
CA ILE A 24 -27.74 -0.51 -10.04
C ILE A 24 -27.86 -1.56 -8.93
N THR A 25 -27.90 -1.03 -7.70
CA THR A 25 -28.59 -1.46 -6.47
C THR A 25 -29.12 -2.91 -6.36
N ASP A 26 -28.66 -3.63 -5.33
CA ASP A 26 -29.54 -4.04 -4.22
C ASP A 26 -28.78 -4.70 -3.06
N LYS A 27 -29.16 -4.29 -1.84
CA LYS A 27 -28.81 -4.94 -0.58
C LYS A 27 -29.43 -6.33 -0.56
N LYS A 28 -28.64 -7.37 -0.22
CA LYS A 28 -29.04 -8.55 0.59
C LYS A 28 -27.86 -9.51 0.79
N HIS A 29 -27.53 -9.70 2.06
CA HIS A 29 -26.86 -10.82 2.72
C HIS A 29 -26.57 -12.08 1.87
N LEU A 30 -25.32 -12.54 1.87
CA LEU A 30 -25.00 -13.97 1.88
C LEU A 30 -23.65 -14.22 2.56
N ASN A 31 -23.74 -14.87 3.71
CA ASN A 31 -22.67 -15.62 4.37
C ASN A 31 -22.01 -16.58 3.38
N VAL A 32 -20.68 -16.67 3.43
CA VAL A 32 -19.99 -17.89 3.04
C VAL A 32 -19.04 -18.29 4.16
N LYS A 33 -19.52 -19.26 4.95
CA LYS A 33 -18.69 -20.13 5.78
C LYS A 33 -17.68 -20.83 4.87
N LYS A 34 -16.42 -20.88 5.29
CA LYS A 34 -15.47 -21.88 4.80
C LYS A 34 -14.80 -22.52 6.01
N GLU A 35 -15.41 -23.60 6.45
CA GLU A 35 -14.80 -24.68 7.24
C GLU A 35 -13.73 -25.37 6.37
N ILE A 36 -12.66 -25.87 7.01
CA ILE A 36 -11.67 -26.90 6.63
C ILE A 36 -10.42 -26.58 7.48
N CYS A 37 -9.77 -27.46 8.24
CA CYS A 37 -10.01 -28.78 8.82
C CYS A 37 -8.91 -28.88 9.91
N ASP A 38 -9.26 -29.51 11.03
CA ASP A 38 -8.37 -29.80 12.14
C ASP A 38 -7.31 -30.85 11.73
N ASP A 39 -6.03 -30.59 12.01
CA ASP A 39 -4.99 -31.61 12.11
C ASP A 39 -4.32 -31.44 13.48
N ASP A 40 -4.61 -32.40 14.36
CA ASP A 40 -4.19 -32.50 15.76
C ASP A 40 -2.76 -33.05 15.90
N PHE A 41 -2.01 -32.45 16.82
CA PHE A 41 -0.96 -32.97 17.72
C PHE A 41 0.28 -33.72 17.18
N SER A 42 1.44 -33.18 17.55
CA SER A 42 2.34 -33.90 18.46
C SER A 42 3.14 -32.90 19.32
N GLU A 43 2.79 -32.89 20.59
CA GLU A 43 3.46 -32.24 21.71
C GLU A 43 4.66 -33.12 22.10
N GLU A 44 5.87 -32.62 21.86
CA GLU A 44 7.09 -33.18 22.45
C GLU A 44 7.70 -32.09 23.33
N ASP A 45 7.51 -32.29 24.63
CA ASP A 45 8.32 -31.70 25.69
C ASP A 45 9.78 -32.10 25.45
N ASP A 46 10.69 -31.12 25.33
CA ASP A 46 12.09 -31.35 25.65
C ASP A 46 12.69 -30.11 26.35
N ASP A 47 12.83 -30.30 27.66
CA ASP A 47 13.49 -29.43 28.62
C ASP A 47 14.98 -29.26 28.29
N HIS A 48 15.37 -28.09 27.78
CA HIS A 48 16.73 -27.60 27.94
C HIS A 48 16.78 -26.16 28.45
N LEU A 49 16.71 -26.07 29.78
CA LEU A 49 17.01 -24.90 30.57
C LEU A 49 18.54 -24.66 30.58
N ASP A 50 18.91 -23.48 30.10
CA ASP A 50 19.98 -22.59 30.58
C ASP A 50 21.44 -23.10 30.67
N SER A 51 22.29 -22.61 29.76
CA SER A 51 23.66 -22.22 30.11
C SER A 51 24.24 -21.26 29.06
N HIS A 52 24.18 -19.95 29.34
CA HIS A 52 25.26 -18.96 29.16
C HIS A 52 24.66 -17.55 29.10
N ILE A 53 24.34 -17.05 30.29
CA ILE A 53 24.53 -15.62 30.57
C ILE A 53 26.04 -15.44 30.75
N ASP A 54 26.70 -15.04 29.68
CA ASP A 54 27.97 -14.33 29.74
C ASP A 54 27.77 -13.02 29.00
N GLY A 55 28.00 -11.94 29.73
CA GLY A 55 27.70 -10.60 29.28
C GLY A 55 28.40 -10.26 27.97
N ASP A 56 27.61 -9.77 27.04
CA ASP A 56 28.03 -8.65 26.23
C ASP A 56 26.90 -7.64 26.16
N VAL A 57 27.23 -6.41 26.55
CA VAL A 57 26.37 -5.24 26.41
C VAL A 57 26.44 -4.89 24.92
N GLY A 58 25.72 -5.67 24.12
CA GLY A 58 25.45 -5.36 22.73
C GLY A 58 24.56 -4.13 22.68
N ASP A 59 25.19 -3.01 22.37
CA ASP A 59 24.56 -1.80 21.84
C ASP A 59 23.68 -2.16 20.63
N ASP A 60 22.42 -2.49 20.88
CA ASP A 60 21.43 -2.76 19.83
C ASP A 60 20.84 -1.43 19.32
N SER A 61 21.75 -0.54 18.90
CA SER A 61 21.47 0.63 18.07
C SER A 61 21.29 0.26 16.59
N ASN A 62 20.84 -0.98 16.31
CA ASN A 62 20.53 -1.49 14.97
C ASN A 62 19.07 -1.90 14.79
N ASN A 63 18.13 -1.20 15.45
CA ASN A 63 16.85 -1.00 14.77
C ASN A 63 17.16 -0.12 13.56
N PRO A 64 16.88 -0.53 12.30
CA PRO A 64 17.02 0.38 11.19
C PRO A 64 16.06 1.54 11.46
N SER A 65 16.62 2.61 11.98
CA SER A 65 16.15 3.96 11.75
C SER A 65 16.16 4.08 10.23
N PHE A 66 15.04 3.67 9.64
CA PHE A 66 14.69 4.01 8.28
C PHE A 66 14.35 5.50 8.33
N GLY A 67 15.39 6.28 8.61
CA GLY A 67 15.33 7.69 8.89
C GLY A 67 14.81 8.37 7.65
N ASP A 68 13.61 8.92 7.78
CA ASP A 68 13.27 10.25 7.31
C ASP A 68 13.89 10.65 5.98
N LYS A 69 13.69 9.80 4.97
CA LYS A 69 13.60 10.28 3.60
C LYS A 69 12.14 10.63 3.37
N VAL A 70 11.67 11.67 4.06
CA VAL A 70 10.59 12.47 3.53
C VAL A 70 11.16 13.06 2.25
N ILE A 71 11.00 12.35 1.13
CA ILE A 71 11.35 12.90 -0.17
C ILE A 71 10.31 13.97 -0.44
N LEU A 72 10.61 15.17 0.07
CA LEU A 72 9.97 16.40 -0.33
C LEU A 72 10.34 16.60 -1.80
N PHE A 73 9.57 15.97 -2.69
CA PHE A 73 9.56 16.32 -4.09
C PHE A 73 9.02 17.76 -4.17
N LYS A 74 9.95 18.72 -4.13
CA LYS A 74 9.66 20.10 -4.42
C LYS A 74 9.31 20.16 -5.91
N ALA A 75 8.02 20.15 -6.20
CA ALA A 75 7.49 20.40 -7.52
C ALA A 75 7.72 21.89 -7.82
N GLU A 76 8.90 22.22 -8.33
CA GLU A 76 9.09 23.48 -9.04
C GLU A 76 8.44 23.33 -10.42
N SER A 77 7.13 23.50 -10.48
CA SER A 77 6.46 23.77 -11.75
C SER A 77 6.40 25.28 -11.91
N SER A 78 7.43 25.87 -12.53
CA SER A 78 7.26 27.11 -13.28
C SER A 78 6.15 26.85 -14.30
N THR A 79 4.95 27.33 -13.98
CA THR A 79 3.88 27.43 -14.94
C THR A 79 4.10 28.72 -15.71
N ASP A 80 4.99 28.67 -16.69
CA ASP A 80 4.87 29.59 -17.81
C ASP A 80 3.53 29.26 -18.45
N VAL A 81 2.55 30.10 -18.16
CA VAL A 81 1.23 30.10 -18.78
C VAL A 81 1.45 30.42 -20.25
N ILE A 82 1.74 29.39 -21.05
CA ILE A 82 1.80 29.52 -22.49
C ILE A 82 0.37 29.64 -22.97
N ASP A 83 0.03 30.84 -23.40
CA ASP A 83 -1.23 31.19 -24.04
C ASP A 83 -1.54 30.15 -25.14
N PRO A 84 -2.74 29.54 -25.17
CA PRO A 84 -3.08 28.51 -26.16
C PRO A 84 -3.11 29.03 -27.61
N ASP A 85 -2.92 30.33 -27.82
CA ASP A 85 -2.84 30.99 -29.13
C ASP A 85 -1.41 31.09 -29.70
N GLU A 86 -0.37 30.84 -28.89
CA GLU A 86 1.02 31.15 -29.29
C GLU A 86 1.77 30.00 -30.00
N GLN A 87 1.19 28.80 -30.05
CA GLN A 87 1.73 27.66 -30.82
C GLN A 87 1.16 27.55 -32.23
N ARG A 88 1.04 28.71 -32.88
CA ARG A 88 1.02 28.83 -34.33
C ARG A 88 2.42 28.48 -34.86
N GLY A 89 2.80 27.19 -34.82
CA GLY A 89 3.93 26.69 -35.61
C GLY A 89 3.78 27.19 -37.05
N PRO A 90 4.88 27.51 -37.74
CA PRO A 90 4.87 28.32 -38.96
C PRO A 90 3.83 27.76 -39.91
N ASN A 91 2.73 28.50 -40.09
CA ASN A 91 1.79 28.20 -41.14
C ASN A 91 2.63 28.17 -42.43
N PRO A 92 2.56 27.15 -43.28
CA PRO A 92 2.50 27.48 -44.68
C PRO A 92 1.17 28.23 -44.79
N VAL A 93 1.23 29.55 -44.66
CA VAL A 93 0.19 30.41 -45.21
C VAL A 93 0.29 30.06 -46.67
N VAL A 94 -0.49 29.09 -47.14
CA VAL A 94 -0.77 28.99 -48.56
C VAL A 94 -1.26 30.38 -48.89
N PRO A 95 -0.50 31.17 -49.68
CA PRO A 95 -0.91 32.52 -50.02
C PRO A 95 -2.36 32.43 -50.51
N ALA A 96 -3.20 33.39 -50.12
CA ALA A 96 -4.61 33.36 -50.49
C ALA A 96 -4.82 33.19 -52.01
N ASP A 97 -3.82 33.56 -52.82
CA ASP A 97 -3.75 33.33 -54.26
C ASP A 97 -3.63 31.84 -54.65
N GLN A 98 -2.85 31.02 -53.93
CA GLN A 98 -2.77 29.58 -54.18
C GLN A 98 -4.01 28.84 -53.69
N ALA A 99 -4.68 29.32 -52.65
CA ALA A 99 -5.93 28.74 -52.15
C ALA A 99 -7.09 28.87 -53.16
N ARG A 100 -7.07 29.90 -54.02
CA ARG A 100 -8.06 30.10 -55.09
C ARG A 100 -7.81 29.21 -56.31
N GLU A 101 -6.59 28.72 -56.48
CA GLU A 101 -6.16 27.83 -57.57
C GLU A 101 -6.22 26.34 -57.19
N MET A 102 -6.62 26.05 -55.95
CA MET A 102 -6.66 24.68 -55.40
C MET A 102 -8.06 24.08 -55.50
N ASP A 103 -8.11 22.84 -55.97
CA ASP A 103 -9.35 22.06 -56.09
C ASP A 103 -10.15 22.07 -54.75
N PRO A 104 -11.45 22.43 -54.77
CA PRO A 104 -12.31 22.47 -53.58
C PRO A 104 -12.21 21.26 -52.65
N LYS A 105 -11.92 20.06 -53.19
CA LYS A 105 -11.72 18.84 -52.39
C LYS A 105 -10.50 18.93 -51.47
N ARG A 106 -9.40 19.52 -51.94
CA ARG A 106 -8.17 19.69 -51.17
C ARG A 106 -8.37 20.71 -50.05
N MET A 107 -9.09 21.79 -50.33
CA MET A 107 -9.46 22.80 -49.33
C MET A 107 -10.27 22.19 -48.17
N LYS A 108 -11.31 21.41 -48.49
CA LYS A 108 -12.12 20.69 -47.48
C LYS A 108 -11.26 19.75 -46.63
N ARG A 109 -10.33 19.01 -47.23
CA ARG A 109 -9.42 18.11 -46.49
C ARG A 109 -8.49 18.88 -45.54
N LEU A 110 -7.98 20.03 -45.98
CA LEU A 110 -7.10 20.86 -45.14
C LEU A 110 -7.84 21.38 -43.90
N LEU A 111 -9.07 21.89 -44.07
CA LEU A 111 -9.90 22.37 -42.96
C LEU A 111 -10.26 21.23 -42.01
N ALA A 112 -10.71 20.09 -42.54
CA ALA A 112 -11.03 18.91 -41.73
C ALA A 112 -9.79 18.38 -40.96
N ASN A 113 -8.62 18.33 -41.60
CA ASN A 113 -7.39 17.91 -40.94
C ASN A 113 -7.00 18.89 -39.83
N ARG A 114 -7.07 20.21 -40.10
CA ARG A 114 -6.82 21.25 -39.11
C ARG A 114 -7.71 21.10 -37.89
N GLU A 115 -9.00 20.88 -38.10
CA GLU A 115 -9.96 20.65 -37.01
C GLU A 115 -9.63 19.35 -36.24
N SER A 116 -9.36 18.25 -36.94
CA SER A 116 -9.01 16.98 -36.32
C SER A 116 -7.71 17.04 -35.52
N ALA A 117 -6.71 17.78 -36.02
CA ALA A 117 -5.44 18.02 -35.33
C ALA A 117 -5.67 18.84 -34.07
N ARG A 118 -6.48 19.91 -34.13
CA ARG A 118 -6.87 20.70 -32.95
C ARG A 118 -7.55 19.83 -31.90
N LYS A 119 -8.54 19.01 -32.30
CA LYS A 119 -9.25 18.10 -31.39
C LYS A 119 -8.34 17.04 -30.78
N SER A 120 -7.42 16.49 -31.58
CA SER A 120 -6.43 15.51 -31.11
C SER A 120 -5.46 16.13 -30.10
N ARG A 121 -4.99 17.36 -30.34
CA ARG A 121 -4.16 18.12 -29.38
C ARG A 121 -4.91 18.39 -28.08
N ALA A 122 -6.14 18.90 -28.16
CA ALA A 122 -6.97 19.16 -26.99
C ALA A 122 -7.17 17.89 -26.13
N LYS A 123 -7.53 16.77 -26.77
CA LYS A 123 -7.69 15.49 -26.07
C LYS A 123 -6.40 15.01 -25.41
N LYS A 124 -5.24 15.19 -26.07
CA LYS A 124 -3.94 14.84 -25.48
C LYS A 124 -3.61 15.75 -24.29
N GLN A 125 -3.87 17.05 -24.37
CA GLN A 125 -3.68 17.99 -23.27
C GLN A 125 -4.56 17.60 -22.06
N GLU A 126 -5.86 17.34 -22.28
CA GLU A 126 -6.76 16.86 -21.23
C GLU A 126 -6.27 15.57 -20.57
N TYR A 127 -5.74 14.62 -21.35
CA TYR A 127 -5.20 13.37 -20.82
C TYR A 127 -3.94 13.60 -19.96
N VAL A 128 -3.05 14.50 -20.39
CA VAL A 128 -1.88 14.88 -19.58
C VAL A 128 -2.32 15.48 -18.24
N GLU A 129 -3.28 16.41 -18.25
CA GLU A 129 -3.81 17.00 -17.01
C GLU A 129 -4.57 16.01 -16.13
N TYR A 130 -5.25 15.02 -16.74
CA TYR A 130 -5.85 13.91 -16.00
C TYR A 130 -4.78 13.08 -15.27
N ILE A 131 -3.70 12.71 -15.97
CA ILE A 131 -2.63 11.90 -15.37
C ILE A 131 -1.91 12.68 -14.27
N LYS A 132 -1.62 13.96 -14.46
CA LYS A 132 -1.03 14.82 -13.41
C LYS A 132 -1.87 14.81 -12.13
N ARG A 133 -3.18 15.10 -12.24
CA ARG A 133 -4.11 15.05 -11.10
C ARG A 133 -4.20 13.65 -10.47
N LYS A 134 -4.13 12.60 -11.28
CA LYS A 134 -4.14 11.22 -10.77
C LYS A 134 -2.88 10.90 -9.96
N ILE A 135 -1.72 11.34 -10.42
CA ILE A 135 -0.45 11.20 -9.67
C ILE A 135 -0.56 11.92 -8.33
N GLU A 136 -1.02 13.18 -8.32
CA GLU A 136 -1.22 13.95 -7.08
C GLU A 136 -2.18 13.26 -6.11
N PHE A 137 -3.31 12.76 -6.64
CA PHE A 137 -4.30 12.05 -5.83
C PHE A 137 -3.77 10.75 -5.24
N ASP A 138 -3.03 9.97 -6.04
CA ASP A 138 -2.42 8.73 -5.57
C ASP A 138 -1.29 9.00 -4.56
N GLN A 139 -0.51 10.08 -4.76
CA GLN A 139 0.49 10.56 -3.79
C GLN A 139 -0.18 10.91 -2.45
N MET A 140 -1.28 11.66 -2.47
CA MET A 140 -2.04 12.02 -1.27
C MET A 140 -2.53 10.77 -0.52
N LYS A 141 -2.96 9.72 -1.23
CA LYS A 141 -3.34 8.45 -0.59
C LYS A 141 -2.16 7.79 0.11
N VAL A 142 -0.99 7.78 -0.53
CA VAL A 142 0.24 7.26 0.06
C VAL A 142 0.59 8.04 1.33
N ASP A 143 0.50 9.37 1.31
CA ASP A 143 0.80 10.22 2.48
C ASP A 143 -0.18 9.97 3.64
N ILE A 144 -1.46 9.77 3.34
CA ILE A 144 -2.46 9.40 4.35
C ILE A 144 -2.13 8.03 4.94
N LYS A 145 -1.78 7.05 4.09
CA LYS A 145 -1.42 5.70 4.54
C LYS A 145 -0.13 5.69 5.36
N ALA A 146 0.86 6.49 4.99
CA ALA A 146 2.11 6.65 5.74
C ALA A 146 1.86 7.19 7.14
N ARG A 147 0.99 8.20 7.28
CA ARG A 147 0.57 8.73 8.59
C ARG A 147 -0.12 7.66 9.46
N GLN A 148 -1.00 6.85 8.86
CA GLN A 148 -1.66 5.74 9.57
C GLN A 148 -0.65 4.70 10.07
N VAL A 149 0.33 4.33 9.24
CA VAL A 149 1.39 3.38 9.63
C VAL A 149 2.25 3.94 10.77
N ALA A 150 2.65 5.21 10.69
CA ALA A 150 3.44 5.85 11.74
C ALA A 150 2.68 5.90 13.08
N TYR A 151 1.40 6.25 13.06
CA TYR A 151 0.54 6.24 14.24
C TYR A 151 0.47 4.85 14.88
N ASN A 152 0.13 3.82 14.11
CA ASN A 152 0.04 2.44 14.62
C ASN A 152 1.38 1.91 15.15
N ARG A 153 2.50 2.31 14.52
CA ARG A 153 3.85 1.94 14.98
C ARG A 153 4.13 2.53 16.37
N ASN A 154 3.77 3.78 16.59
CA ASN A 154 3.96 4.45 17.87
C ASN A 154 3.09 3.81 18.96
N ASP A 155 1.82 3.54 18.66
CA ASP A 155 0.90 2.87 19.59
C ASP A 155 1.41 1.47 19.96
N TYR A 156 1.85 0.69 18.97
CA TYR A 156 2.44 -0.63 19.21
C TYR A 156 3.69 -0.53 20.09
N SER A 157 4.58 0.42 19.83
CA SER A 157 5.78 0.63 20.63
C SER A 157 5.44 0.97 22.09
N GLN A 158 4.42 1.79 22.33
CA GLN A 158 3.96 2.12 23.68
C GLN A 158 3.42 0.90 24.40
N LEU A 159 2.55 0.12 23.75
CA LEU A 159 1.99 -1.11 24.30
C LEU A 159 3.07 -2.15 24.63
N VAL A 160 4.10 -2.27 23.78
CA VAL A 160 5.25 -3.16 24.04
C VAL A 160 6.01 -2.71 25.29
N MET A 161 6.28 -1.40 25.45
CA MET A 161 6.94 -0.88 26.65
C MET A 161 6.11 -1.15 27.91
N GLU A 162 4.80 -0.86 27.87
CA GLU A 162 3.89 -1.14 28.98
C GLU A 162 3.85 -2.64 29.32
N ASN A 163 3.83 -3.51 28.31
CA ASN A 163 3.86 -4.96 28.51
C ASN A 163 5.15 -5.42 29.20
N ILE A 164 6.29 -4.87 28.78
CA ILE A 164 7.59 -5.15 29.42
C ILE A 164 7.58 -4.72 30.88
N GLU A 165 7.05 -3.53 31.19
CA GLU A 165 6.94 -3.06 32.57
C GLU A 165 6.02 -3.94 33.42
N LEU A 166 4.88 -4.35 32.89
CA LEU A 166 3.95 -5.25 33.59
C LEU A 166 4.58 -6.60 33.86
N LYS A 167 5.28 -7.19 32.89
CA LYS A 167 6.02 -8.44 33.07
C LYS A 167 7.10 -8.32 34.14
N LYS A 168 7.85 -7.20 34.17
CA LYS A 168 8.82 -6.93 35.24
C LYS A 168 8.14 -6.85 36.61
N LYS A 169 7.01 -6.16 36.72
CA LYS A 169 6.23 -6.08 37.97
C LYS A 169 5.69 -7.45 38.41
N MET A 170 5.25 -8.29 37.47
CA MET A 170 4.83 -9.65 37.78
C MET A 170 5.98 -10.49 38.34
N ALA A 171 7.14 -10.47 37.66
CA ALA A 171 8.32 -11.21 38.12
C ALA A 171 8.78 -10.76 39.52
N THR A 172 8.74 -9.46 39.83
CA THR A 172 9.09 -8.98 41.18
C THR A 172 8.08 -9.43 42.23
N LEU A 173 6.78 -9.40 41.92
CA LEU A 173 5.75 -9.89 42.83
C LEU A 173 5.84 -11.40 43.08
N GLU A 174 6.13 -12.18 42.03
CA GLU A 174 6.36 -13.62 42.13
C GLU A 174 7.57 -13.94 43.02
N PHE A 175 8.69 -13.22 42.83
CA PHE A 175 9.87 -13.34 43.69
C PHE A 175 9.55 -13.00 45.15
N LEU A 176 8.84 -11.89 45.40
CA LEU A 176 8.45 -11.49 46.75
C LEU A 176 7.55 -12.52 47.41
N LYS A 177 6.59 -13.08 46.66
CA LYS A 177 5.72 -14.16 47.15
C LYS A 177 6.54 -15.40 47.50
N ALA A 178 7.43 -15.85 46.63
CA ALA A 178 8.30 -17.00 46.89
C ALA A 178 9.17 -16.81 48.15
N SER A 179 9.72 -15.60 48.33
CA SER A 179 10.46 -15.25 49.55
C SER A 179 9.59 -15.35 50.81
N LYS A 180 8.36 -14.83 50.76
CA LYS A 180 7.42 -14.89 51.89
C LYS A 180 6.96 -16.30 52.20
N ASP A 181 6.72 -17.11 51.17
CA ASP A 181 6.37 -18.52 51.32
C ASP A 181 7.53 -19.31 51.94
N ALA A 182 8.79 -18.99 51.59
CA ALA A 182 9.97 -19.58 52.21
C ALA A 182 10.10 -19.20 53.69
N GLU A 183 9.94 -17.91 54.02
CA GLU A 183 9.91 -17.44 55.42
C GLU A 183 8.82 -18.16 56.23
N TYR A 184 7.61 -18.29 55.67
CA TYR A 184 6.50 -18.97 56.32
C TYR A 184 6.79 -20.44 56.59
N LYS A 185 7.38 -21.16 55.63
CA LYS A 185 7.78 -22.57 55.81
C LYS A 185 8.74 -22.73 56.99
N VAL A 186 9.74 -21.87 57.12
CA VAL A 186 10.68 -21.90 58.25
C VAL A 186 9.97 -21.71 59.59
N LEU A 187 9.01 -20.76 59.66
CA LEU A 187 8.24 -20.53 60.89
C LEU A 187 7.35 -21.73 61.26
N VAL A 188 6.75 -22.38 60.26
CA VAL A 188 5.96 -23.61 60.47
C VAL A 188 6.85 -24.73 61.01
N GLU A 189 8.03 -24.94 60.41
CA GLU A 189 8.98 -25.96 60.89
C GLU A 189 9.43 -25.72 62.33
N ILE A 190 9.69 -24.46 62.71
CA ILE A 190 10.06 -24.11 64.09
C ILE A 190 8.90 -24.40 65.04
N ARG A 191 7.68 -24.00 64.69
CA ARG A 191 6.48 -24.27 65.48
C ARG A 191 6.27 -25.78 65.69
N ASP A 192 6.41 -26.57 64.62
CA ASP A 192 6.24 -28.02 64.69
C ASP A 192 7.34 -28.69 65.53
N LYS A 193 8.57 -28.16 65.52
CA LYS A 193 9.65 -28.61 66.42
C LYS A 193 9.31 -28.32 67.88
N MET A 194 8.88 -27.11 68.20
CA MET A 194 8.52 -26.74 69.58
C MET A 194 7.36 -27.58 70.12
N LEU A 195 6.36 -27.90 69.29
CA LEU A 195 5.26 -28.78 69.71
C LEU A 195 5.74 -30.19 70.05
N ARG A 196 6.67 -30.75 69.26
CA ARG A 196 7.25 -32.08 69.54
C ARG A 196 8.10 -32.12 70.80
N GLU A 197 8.71 -31.00 71.20
CA GLU A 197 9.52 -30.91 72.43
C GLU A 197 8.66 -30.78 73.70
N GLN A 198 7.36 -30.51 73.57
CA GLN A 198 6.40 -30.39 74.68
C GLN A 198 5.63 -31.70 74.99
N GLU A 199 5.80 -32.74 74.16
CA GLU A 199 5.23 -34.08 74.33
C GLU A 199 6.22 -35.05 74.98
#